data_AF-A0ABD2K5T5-F1
#
_entry.id   AF-A0ABD2K5T5-F1
#
_cell.length_a   1.000
_cell.length_b   1.000
_cell.length_c   1.000
_cell.angle_alpha   90.00
_cell.angle_beta   90.00
_cell.angle_gamma   90.00
#
_symmetry.space_group_name_H-M   'P 1'
#
loop_
_entity.id
_entity.type
_entity.pdbx_description
1 polymer ?
#
loop_
_entity_poly.entity_id
_entity_poly.type
_entity_poly.pdbx_seq_one_letter_code
_entity_poly.pdbx_strand_id
1 'polypeptide(L)'
;MTRKGANYGRSARADEAEADAGREAYEAEEDDDNGDNDYSPFAGDKLFLPALWKPIFWARQFTLETFCKLHLEVMGLRNTRAGTLRDCEMTVGNFHPMPPEEVPGAMQQFVTWFNHELASATSSAAEFAARAQHTLVFIHPFFDGNGRTSRLLMNLIMLRRGYHPVILPEKKRDEYYTWLEEASDNNNIEPFIRFISFHQQCAQDLEPAPSLPSSSS
;
A
#
# COMPACT_ATOMS: atom_id res chain seq x y z
N MET A 1 -17.56 -15.36 -19.93
CA MET A 1 -17.13 -13.95 -20.13
C MET A 1 -15.89 -13.72 -19.29
N THR A 2 -14.73 -13.74 -19.94
CA THR A 2 -13.39 -13.80 -19.32
C THR A 2 -12.97 -12.41 -18.83
N ARG A 3 -12.59 -12.31 -17.55
CA ARG A 3 -12.10 -11.09 -16.89
C ARG A 3 -10.69 -10.77 -17.40
N LYS A 4 -10.48 -9.59 -18.01
CA LYS A 4 -9.16 -9.02 -18.25
C LYS A 4 -8.67 -8.39 -16.93
N GLY A 5 -7.82 -9.11 -16.19
CA GLY A 5 -6.99 -8.51 -15.16
C GLY A 5 -5.93 -7.63 -15.82
N ALA A 6 -5.64 -6.47 -15.22
CA ALA A 6 -4.50 -5.64 -15.63
C ALA A 6 -3.23 -6.50 -15.52
N ASN A 7 -2.57 -6.71 -16.65
CA ASN A 7 -1.44 -7.61 -16.79
C ASN A 7 -0.16 -6.79 -16.61
N TYR A 8 0.41 -6.79 -15.41
CA TYR A 8 1.70 -6.15 -15.10
C TYR A 8 2.84 -7.16 -15.23
N GLY A 9 2.81 -8.01 -16.27
CA GLY A 9 3.90 -8.92 -16.59
C GLY A 9 5.07 -8.16 -17.23
N ARG A 10 6.30 -8.45 -16.77
CA ARG A 10 7.53 -7.95 -17.40
C ARG A 10 7.52 -8.24 -18.90
N SER A 11 7.52 -7.19 -19.71
CA SER A 11 7.81 -7.31 -21.14
C SER A 11 9.32 -7.37 -21.31
N ALA A 12 9.83 -8.50 -21.77
CA ALA A 12 11.22 -8.66 -22.20
C ALA A 12 11.54 -7.67 -23.33
N ARG A 13 12.60 -6.86 -23.16
CA ARG A 13 13.39 -6.39 -24.29
C ARG A 13 14.85 -6.20 -23.88
N ALA A 14 15.69 -6.82 -24.68
CA ALA A 14 17.14 -6.84 -24.61
C ALA A 14 17.73 -5.47 -25.00
N ASP A 15 18.97 -5.28 -24.54
CA ASP A 15 20.06 -4.53 -25.16
C ASP A 15 19.72 -3.18 -25.79
N GLU A 16 19.95 -2.11 -25.03
CA GLU A 16 20.59 -0.89 -25.55
C GLU A 16 21.25 -0.16 -24.36
N ALA A 17 22.58 -0.18 -24.36
CA ALA A 17 23.43 0.56 -23.45
C ALA A 17 23.56 2.03 -23.88
N GLU A 18 23.98 2.85 -22.92
CA GLU A 18 24.39 4.26 -23.01
C GLU A 18 23.30 5.34 -22.96
N ALA A 19 23.00 5.76 -21.73
CA ALA A 19 23.11 7.17 -21.36
C ALA A 19 23.48 7.28 -19.88
N ASP A 20 24.77 7.35 -19.61
CA ASP A 20 25.33 7.79 -18.32
C ASP A 20 25.00 9.27 -18.10
N ALA A 21 24.18 9.54 -17.09
CA ALA A 21 24.05 10.84 -16.48
C ALA A 21 23.81 10.67 -14.97
N GLY A 22 24.88 10.31 -14.24
CA GLY A 22 25.15 10.70 -12.86
C GLY A 22 23.97 11.07 -11.96
N ARG A 23 23.02 10.16 -11.76
CA ARG A 23 22.06 10.20 -10.65
C ARG A 23 22.52 9.16 -9.65
N GLU A 24 23.02 9.61 -8.50
CA GLU A 24 23.29 8.71 -7.37
C GLU A 24 22.00 7.91 -7.10
N ALA A 25 22.08 6.59 -7.28
CA ALA A 25 20.97 5.71 -6.93
C ALA A 25 20.70 5.87 -5.43
N TYR A 26 19.48 6.24 -5.08
CA TYR A 26 19.11 6.39 -3.68
C TYR A 26 18.81 4.99 -3.14
N GLU A 27 19.67 4.48 -2.26
CA GLU A 27 19.35 3.31 -1.45
C GLU A 27 18.26 3.75 -0.47
N ALA A 28 17.01 3.39 -0.78
CA ALA A 28 15.95 3.51 0.20
C ALA A 28 16.27 2.50 1.29
N GLU A 29 16.36 2.96 2.54
CA GLU A 29 16.43 2.03 3.67
C GLU A 29 15.26 1.04 3.51
N GLU A 30 15.55 -0.27 3.46
CA GLU A 30 14.52 -1.25 3.79
C GLU A 30 13.93 -0.76 5.10
N ASP A 31 12.61 -0.46 5.18
CA ASP A 31 11.98 0.14 6.37
C ASP A 31 12.66 -0.45 7.63
N ASP A 32 13.63 0.30 8.20
CA ASP A 32 14.65 -0.25 9.09
C ASP A 32 14.00 -0.30 10.47
N ASP A 33 13.18 -1.33 10.58
CA ASP A 33 12.17 -1.50 11.58
C ASP A 33 12.84 -2.07 12.84
N ASN A 34 13.54 -1.17 13.53
CA ASN A 34 14.17 -1.42 14.80
C ASN A 34 13.11 -1.70 15.87
N GLY A 35 12.57 -2.94 15.90
CA GLY A 35 12.08 -3.71 17.06
C GLY A 35 11.07 -3.13 18.06
N ASP A 36 10.71 -1.85 17.97
CA ASP A 36 9.96 -1.11 19.01
C ASP A 36 8.59 -0.61 18.54
N ASN A 37 8.18 -0.93 17.31
CA ASN A 37 6.95 -0.39 16.74
C ASN A 37 5.97 -1.51 16.39
N ASP A 38 5.11 -1.81 17.36
CA ASP A 38 3.91 -2.61 17.18
C ASP A 38 3.24 -2.24 15.84
N TYR A 39 3.19 -3.21 14.93
CA TYR A 39 3.05 -3.08 13.48
C TYR A 39 1.64 -2.69 13.07
N SER A 40 1.22 -1.50 13.47
CA SER A 40 0.00 -0.88 12.99
C SER A 40 -0.02 0.56 13.50
N PRO A 41 -0.40 1.56 12.68
CA PRO A 41 -0.90 2.81 13.24
C PRO A 41 -2.15 2.61 14.13
N PHE A 42 -2.64 1.37 14.23
CA PHE A 42 -3.76 0.91 15.06
C PHE A 42 -3.35 0.01 16.23
N ALA A 43 -2.06 -0.13 16.56
CA ALA A 43 -1.62 -0.97 17.65
C ALA A 43 -1.41 -0.13 18.93
N GLY A 44 -2.11 -0.53 20.00
CA GLY A 44 -2.26 0.22 21.25
C GLY A 44 -3.60 0.95 21.36
N ASP A 45 -4.06 1.18 22.59
CA ASP A 45 -5.35 1.78 23.02
C ASP A 45 -5.64 3.22 22.51
N LYS A 46 -4.94 3.68 21.48
CA LYS A 46 -5.19 4.95 20.80
C LYS A 46 -5.74 4.69 19.41
N LEU A 47 -6.93 4.08 19.37
CA LEU A 47 -7.89 4.20 18.27
C LEU A 47 -8.44 5.63 18.19
N PHE A 48 -7.58 6.66 18.28
CA PHE A 48 -7.96 8.05 18.20
C PHE A 48 -7.58 8.56 16.83
N LEU A 49 -8.39 8.16 15.87
CA LEU A 49 -8.29 8.63 14.52
C LEU A 49 -8.55 10.16 14.56
N PRO A 50 -7.54 11.04 14.31
CA PRO A 50 -7.66 12.48 14.54
C PRO A 50 -8.82 13.14 13.78
N ALA A 51 -9.16 14.41 13.98
CA ALA A 51 -10.18 15.04 13.13
C ALA A 51 -9.82 15.04 11.61
N LEU A 52 -8.54 14.85 11.29
CA LEU A 52 -7.93 15.03 9.97
C LEU A 52 -8.17 13.91 8.95
N TRP A 53 -8.41 12.66 9.37
CA TRP A 53 -8.64 11.54 8.43
C TRP A 53 -10.11 11.42 7.98
N LYS A 54 -11.07 12.05 8.68
CA LYS A 54 -12.51 11.94 8.36
C LYS A 54 -12.82 12.28 6.90
N PRO A 55 -12.26 13.35 6.30
CA PRO A 55 -12.50 13.65 4.89
C PRO A 55 -11.97 12.58 3.93
N ILE A 56 -10.79 12.01 4.21
CA ILE A 56 -10.19 10.95 3.38
C ILE A 56 -10.98 9.64 3.54
N PHE A 57 -11.35 9.29 4.76
CA PHE A 57 -12.09 8.07 5.07
C PHE A 57 -13.46 8.04 4.38
N TRP A 58 -14.19 9.17 4.42
CA TRP A 58 -15.50 9.32 3.78
C TRP A 58 -15.44 9.74 2.33
N ALA A 59 -14.25 9.90 1.75
CA ALA A 59 -14.11 10.28 0.35
C ALA A 59 -14.80 9.26 -0.55
N ARG A 60 -15.73 9.75 -1.38
CA ARG A 60 -16.41 8.95 -2.40
C ARG A 60 -15.49 8.59 -3.55
N GLN A 61 -14.47 9.40 -3.78
CA GLN A 61 -13.47 9.21 -4.81
C GLN A 61 -12.10 9.63 -4.26
N PHE A 62 -11.09 8.84 -4.57
CA PHE A 62 -9.69 9.10 -4.26
C PHE A 62 -9.03 9.74 -5.46
N THR A 63 -8.16 10.71 -5.24
CA THR A 63 -7.29 11.30 -6.27
C THR A 63 -5.84 10.96 -5.95
N LEU A 64 -4.92 11.27 -6.87
CA LEU A 64 -3.48 11.19 -6.58
C LEU A 64 -3.14 11.99 -5.31
N GLU A 65 -3.72 13.18 -5.16
CA GLU A 65 -3.55 14.02 -3.98
C GLU A 65 -4.02 13.32 -2.69
N THR A 66 -5.08 12.49 -2.76
CA THR A 66 -5.50 11.68 -1.60
C THR A 66 -4.41 10.73 -1.14
N PHE A 67 -3.72 10.06 -2.06
CA PHE A 67 -2.60 9.16 -1.73
C PHE A 67 -1.38 9.93 -1.21
N CYS A 68 -1.06 11.09 -1.81
CA CYS A 68 -0.04 12.00 -1.29
C CYS A 68 -0.36 12.48 0.13
N LYS A 69 -1.62 12.83 0.43
CA LYS A 69 -2.06 13.23 1.76
C LYS A 69 -1.99 12.08 2.76
N LEU A 70 -2.39 10.86 2.37
CA LEU A 70 -2.21 9.68 3.21
C LEU A 70 -0.74 9.48 3.59
N HIS A 71 0.16 9.59 2.62
CA HIS A 71 1.59 9.50 2.89
C HIS A 71 2.08 10.66 3.78
N LEU A 72 1.59 11.88 3.57
CA LEU A 72 1.91 13.04 4.41
C LEU A 72 1.49 12.81 5.87
N GLU A 73 0.34 12.22 6.13
CA GLU A 73 -0.10 11.89 7.49
C GLU A 73 0.82 10.85 8.16
N VAL A 74 1.32 9.88 7.39
CA VAL A 74 2.22 8.82 7.89
C VAL A 74 3.63 9.37 8.15
N MET A 75 4.14 10.21 7.25
CA MET A 75 5.56 10.57 7.19
C MET A 75 5.87 12.04 7.53
N GLY A 76 4.87 12.92 7.64
CA GLY A 76 5.06 14.37 7.68
C GLY A 76 5.84 14.90 8.89
N LEU A 77 5.87 14.17 10.00
CA LEU A 77 6.68 14.52 11.17
C LEU A 77 8.14 14.06 11.05
N ARG A 78 8.46 13.20 10.08
CA ARG A 78 9.76 12.52 9.96
C ARG A 78 10.48 12.85 8.65
N ASN A 79 9.75 13.25 7.62
CA ASN A 79 10.26 13.41 6.27
C ASN A 79 9.72 14.69 5.62
N THR A 80 10.62 15.60 5.25
CA THR A 80 10.28 16.88 4.62
C THR A 80 9.74 16.72 3.19
N ARG A 81 9.98 15.57 2.55
CA ARG A 81 9.45 15.19 1.24
C ARG A 81 8.14 14.40 1.33
N ALA A 82 7.56 14.28 2.53
CA ALA A 82 6.33 13.54 2.72
C ALA A 82 5.20 14.07 1.82
N GLY A 83 4.52 13.17 1.11
CA GLY A 83 3.44 13.48 0.19
C GLY A 83 3.90 13.89 -1.20
N THR A 84 5.22 13.89 -1.46
CA THR A 84 5.79 14.17 -2.78
C THR A 84 6.20 12.87 -3.45
N LEU A 85 5.78 12.66 -4.70
CA LEU A 85 6.22 11.52 -5.51
C LEU A 85 7.74 11.58 -5.73
N ARG A 86 8.37 10.42 -5.87
CA ARG A 86 9.80 10.38 -6.17
C ARG A 86 10.11 10.78 -7.61
N ASP A 87 11.29 11.36 -7.76
CA ASP A 87 11.85 11.87 -9.00
C ASP A 87 13.24 11.27 -9.33
N CYS A 88 13.69 10.30 -8.52
CA CYS A 88 14.93 9.58 -8.74
C CYS A 88 14.74 8.06 -8.69
N GLU A 89 15.73 7.37 -9.23
CA GLU A 89 15.83 5.91 -9.14
C GLU A 89 16.12 5.47 -7.71
N MET A 90 15.61 4.30 -7.36
CA MET A 90 15.76 3.71 -6.03
C MET A 90 16.01 2.22 -6.13
N THR A 91 16.64 1.68 -5.09
CA THR A 91 16.73 0.25 -4.85
C THR A 91 16.23 -0.01 -3.44
N VAL A 92 15.43 -1.07 -3.26
CA VAL A 92 14.83 -1.46 -1.99
C VAL A 92 15.20 -2.92 -1.74
N GLY A 93 16.25 -3.17 -0.96
CA GLY A 93 16.83 -4.51 -0.85
C GLY A 93 17.26 -5.04 -2.23
N ASN A 94 16.69 -6.17 -2.67
CA ASN A 94 16.92 -6.73 -4.01
C ASN A 94 15.87 -6.29 -5.05
N PHE A 95 14.91 -5.46 -4.67
CA PHE A 95 13.83 -4.99 -5.53
C PHE A 95 14.22 -3.66 -6.20
N HIS A 96 14.08 -3.61 -7.52
CA HIS A 96 14.18 -2.38 -8.31
C HIS A 96 12.75 -1.91 -8.64
N PRO A 97 12.28 -0.82 -8.03
CA PRO A 97 11.00 -0.24 -8.36
C PRO A 97 10.93 0.28 -9.80
N MET A 98 9.72 0.67 -10.20
CA MET A 98 9.45 1.32 -11.47
C MET A 98 10.34 2.57 -11.71
N PRO A 99 10.71 2.93 -12.95
CA PRO A 99 11.42 4.19 -13.20
C PRO A 99 10.62 5.41 -12.73
N PRO A 100 11.26 6.46 -12.17
CA PRO A 100 10.57 7.61 -11.58
C PRO A 100 9.68 8.35 -12.60
N GLU A 101 10.04 8.38 -13.88
CA GLU A 101 9.22 8.96 -14.95
C GLU A 101 7.90 8.22 -15.20
N GLU A 102 7.82 6.93 -14.85
CA GLU A 102 6.61 6.12 -15.02
C GLU A 102 5.69 6.18 -13.80
N VAL A 103 6.22 6.52 -12.62
CA VAL A 103 5.48 6.58 -11.34
C VAL A 103 4.19 7.41 -11.43
N PRO A 104 4.17 8.64 -11.99
CA PRO A 104 2.94 9.41 -12.08
C PRO A 104 1.87 8.71 -12.92
N GLY A 105 2.27 8.07 -14.02
CA GLY A 105 1.37 7.34 -14.91
C GLY A 105 0.79 6.09 -14.23
N ALA A 106 1.64 5.32 -13.55
CA ALA A 106 1.22 4.14 -12.80
C ALA A 106 0.30 4.50 -11.62
N MET A 107 0.59 5.59 -10.90
CA MET A 107 -0.28 6.07 -9.83
C MET A 107 -1.65 6.53 -10.34
N GLN A 108 -1.73 7.12 -11.54
CA GLN A 108 -3.03 7.46 -12.14
C GLN A 108 -3.84 6.21 -12.51
N GLN A 109 -3.19 5.18 -13.04
CA GLN A 109 -3.84 3.89 -13.30
C GLN A 109 -4.33 3.24 -12.00
N PHE A 110 -3.50 3.28 -10.95
CA PHE A 110 -3.84 2.79 -9.63
C PHE A 110 -5.05 3.53 -9.03
N VAL A 111 -5.08 4.85 -9.10
CA VAL A 111 -6.22 5.68 -8.66
C VAL A 111 -7.50 5.29 -9.40
N THR A 112 -7.41 5.06 -10.71
CA THR A 112 -8.55 4.67 -11.55
C THR A 112 -9.10 3.31 -11.12
N TRP A 113 -8.22 2.31 -10.98
CA TRP A 113 -8.58 0.97 -10.50
C TRP A 113 -9.17 1.01 -9.09
N PHE A 114 -8.54 1.75 -8.18
CA PHE A 114 -8.96 1.85 -6.78
C PHE A 114 -10.38 2.39 -6.66
N ASN A 115 -10.70 3.46 -7.40
CA ASN A 115 -12.04 4.04 -7.41
C ASN A 115 -13.08 3.12 -8.04
N HIS A 116 -12.69 2.36 -9.07
CA HIS A 116 -13.57 1.35 -9.65
C HIS A 116 -13.92 0.28 -8.61
N GLU A 117 -12.94 -0.33 -7.94
CA GLU A 117 -13.18 -1.35 -6.90
C GLU A 117 -13.92 -0.80 -5.67
N LEU A 118 -13.65 0.46 -5.31
CA LEU A 118 -14.35 1.13 -4.23
C LEU A 118 -15.85 1.28 -4.53
N ALA A 119 -16.21 1.55 -5.78
CA ALA A 119 -17.60 1.74 -6.21
C ALA A 119 -18.31 0.43 -6.56
N SER A 120 -17.63 -0.52 -7.21
CA SER A 120 -18.22 -1.77 -7.70
C SER A 120 -18.40 -2.81 -6.60
N ALA A 121 -17.55 -2.77 -5.57
CA ALA A 121 -17.51 -3.75 -4.50
C ALA A 121 -17.40 -5.22 -4.96
N THR A 122 -16.73 -5.46 -6.09
CA THR A 122 -16.70 -6.77 -6.76
C THR A 122 -15.84 -7.84 -6.08
N SER A 123 -14.77 -7.42 -5.40
CA SER A 123 -13.87 -8.30 -4.65
C SER A 123 -14.19 -8.35 -3.16
N SER A 124 -13.70 -9.40 -2.49
CA SER A 124 -13.73 -9.46 -1.01
C SER A 124 -12.88 -8.34 -0.40
N ALA A 125 -13.11 -8.02 0.88
CA ALA A 125 -12.32 -7.00 1.58
C ALA A 125 -10.83 -7.36 1.61
N ALA A 126 -10.49 -8.61 1.94
CA ALA A 126 -9.13 -9.14 1.89
C ALA A 126 -8.49 -8.98 0.50
N GLU A 127 -9.20 -9.36 -0.56
CA GLU A 127 -8.66 -9.26 -1.92
C GLU A 127 -8.41 -7.80 -2.31
N PHE A 128 -9.38 -6.91 -2.08
CA PHE A 128 -9.23 -5.50 -2.42
C PHE A 128 -8.06 -4.86 -1.65
N ALA A 129 -7.98 -5.13 -0.35
CA ALA A 129 -6.93 -4.58 0.51
C ALA A 129 -5.54 -5.11 0.15
N ALA A 130 -5.40 -6.43 -0.08
CA ALA A 130 -4.15 -7.05 -0.49
C ALA A 130 -3.65 -6.51 -1.84
N ARG A 131 -4.53 -6.41 -2.84
CA ARG A 131 -4.19 -5.84 -4.16
C ARG A 131 -3.76 -4.38 -4.04
N ALA A 132 -4.50 -3.58 -3.26
CA ALA A 132 -4.18 -2.16 -3.08
C ALA A 132 -2.84 -1.95 -2.39
N GLN A 133 -2.56 -2.73 -1.33
CA GLN A 133 -1.30 -2.69 -0.61
C GLN A 133 -0.12 -3.09 -1.51
N HIS A 134 -0.22 -4.27 -2.16
CA HIS A 134 0.82 -4.77 -3.05
C HIS A 134 1.11 -3.78 -4.18
N THR A 135 0.07 -3.26 -4.84
CA THR A 135 0.24 -2.32 -5.96
C THR A 135 0.97 -1.04 -5.53
N LEU A 136 0.64 -0.47 -4.36
CA LEU A 136 1.32 0.73 -3.88
C LEU A 136 2.81 0.46 -3.58
N VAL A 137 3.13 -0.67 -2.95
CA VAL A 137 4.52 -1.07 -2.65
C VAL A 137 5.30 -1.34 -3.94
N PHE A 138 4.65 -1.98 -4.92
CA PHE A 138 5.23 -2.31 -6.22
C PHE A 138 5.54 -1.07 -7.06
N ILE A 139 4.63 -0.09 -7.11
CA ILE A 139 4.90 1.21 -7.77
C ILE A 139 6.01 1.98 -7.03
N HIS A 140 6.03 1.85 -5.69
CA HIS A 140 6.97 2.52 -4.80
C HIS A 140 7.01 4.05 -5.02
N PRO A 141 5.89 4.77 -4.91
CA PRO A 141 5.78 6.15 -5.39
C PRO A 141 6.52 7.21 -4.57
N PHE A 142 6.94 6.92 -3.34
CA PHE A 142 7.55 7.90 -2.42
C PHE A 142 9.01 7.55 -2.07
N PHE A 143 9.75 8.50 -1.49
CA PHE A 143 11.15 8.33 -1.09
C PHE A 143 11.38 7.33 0.05
N ASP A 144 10.42 7.23 0.95
CA ASP A 144 10.43 6.37 2.13
C ASP A 144 8.96 6.22 2.58
N GLY A 145 8.63 5.25 3.42
CA GLY A 145 7.30 5.12 4.02
C GLY A 145 6.26 4.46 3.12
N ASN A 146 6.68 3.84 2.01
CA ASN A 146 5.80 3.11 1.09
C ASN A 146 5.12 1.91 1.80
N GLY A 147 5.86 1.15 2.60
CA GLY A 147 5.32 0.04 3.39
C GLY A 147 4.31 0.50 4.46
N ARG A 148 4.65 1.58 5.19
CA ARG A 148 3.76 2.16 6.22
C ARG A 148 2.46 2.72 5.60
N THR A 149 2.58 3.42 4.48
CA THR A 149 1.44 4.00 3.76
C THR A 149 0.55 2.93 3.15
N SER A 150 1.13 1.84 2.60
CA SER A 150 0.36 0.75 2.00
C SER A 150 -0.40 -0.06 3.05
N ARG A 151 0.19 -0.31 4.23
CA ARG A 151 -0.50 -0.93 5.38
C ARG A 151 -1.62 -0.06 5.92
N LEU A 152 -1.42 1.27 6.00
CA LEU A 152 -2.49 2.20 6.36
C LEU A 152 -3.65 2.13 5.35
N LEU A 153 -3.34 2.11 4.05
CA LEU A 153 -4.33 1.98 2.99
C LEU A 153 -5.11 0.66 3.07
N MET A 154 -4.42 -0.46 3.31
CA MET A 154 -5.04 -1.77 3.55
C MET A 154 -6.08 -1.69 4.67
N ASN A 155 -5.69 -1.11 5.82
CA ASN A 155 -6.57 -1.00 6.98
C ASN A 155 -7.71 0.01 6.80
N LEU A 156 -7.49 1.08 6.03
CA LEU A 156 -8.57 1.98 5.62
C LEU A 156 -9.64 1.21 4.83
N ILE A 157 -9.23 0.35 3.89
CA ILE A 157 -10.16 -0.50 3.12
C ILE A 157 -10.93 -1.44 4.05
N MET A 158 -10.23 -2.11 4.98
CA MET A 158 -10.86 -3.02 5.94
C MET A 158 -11.95 -2.32 6.74
N LEU A 159 -11.62 -1.17 7.33
CA LEU A 159 -12.56 -0.35 8.09
C LEU A 159 -13.75 0.08 7.23
N ARG A 160 -13.52 0.58 6.01
CA ARG A 160 -14.62 0.98 5.10
C ARG A 160 -15.53 -0.18 4.69
N ARG A 161 -15.03 -1.41 4.74
CA ARG A 161 -15.78 -2.64 4.47
C ARG A 161 -16.41 -3.24 5.73
N GLY A 162 -16.28 -2.59 6.89
CA GLY A 162 -16.86 -3.03 8.15
C GLY A 162 -16.04 -4.09 8.90
N TYR A 163 -14.75 -4.22 8.57
CA TYR A 163 -13.84 -5.14 9.23
C TYR A 163 -12.90 -4.41 10.19
N HIS A 164 -12.40 -5.13 11.20
CA HIS A 164 -11.30 -4.68 12.04
C HIS A 164 -10.03 -4.43 11.21
N PRO A 165 -9.18 -3.48 11.62
CA PRO A 165 -7.82 -3.38 11.10
C PRO A 165 -7.09 -4.71 11.24
N VAL A 166 -6.36 -5.08 10.19
CA VAL A 166 -5.47 -6.22 10.17
C VAL A 166 -4.13 -5.79 10.75
N ILE A 167 -3.68 -6.50 11.80
CA ILE A 167 -2.35 -6.36 12.38
C ILE A 167 -1.52 -7.55 11.90
N LEU A 168 -0.39 -7.26 11.26
CA LEU A 168 0.56 -8.27 10.81
C LEU A 168 1.67 -8.40 11.87
N PRO A 169 1.77 -9.53 12.59
CA PRO A 169 2.78 -9.69 13.62
C PRO A 169 4.19 -9.66 13.04
N GLU A 170 5.15 -9.10 13.78
CA GLU A 170 6.57 -9.07 13.39
C GLU A 170 7.12 -10.46 13.05
N LYS A 171 6.70 -11.50 13.79
CA LYS A 171 7.06 -12.91 13.52
C LYS A 171 6.63 -13.42 12.15
N LYS A 172 5.79 -12.67 11.43
CA LYS A 172 5.29 -12.96 10.08
C LYS A 172 5.93 -12.07 9.01
N ARG A 173 6.94 -11.27 9.35
CA ARG A 173 7.65 -10.37 8.43
C ARG A 173 8.22 -11.10 7.22
N ASP A 174 8.92 -12.22 7.43
CA ASP A 174 9.53 -12.98 6.34
C ASP A 174 8.48 -13.58 5.40
N GLU A 175 7.40 -14.10 5.98
CA GLU A 175 6.26 -14.63 5.23
C GLU A 175 5.57 -13.51 4.41
N TYR A 176 5.40 -12.33 5.01
CA TYR A 176 4.85 -11.15 4.35
C TYR A 176 5.67 -10.74 3.11
N TYR A 177 6.99 -10.61 3.24
CA TYR A 177 7.84 -10.26 2.10
C TYR A 177 7.87 -11.36 1.03
N THR A 178 7.94 -12.63 1.45
CA THR A 178 7.84 -13.78 0.54
C THR A 178 6.60 -13.70 -0.35
N TRP A 179 5.45 -13.34 0.20
CA TRP A 179 4.21 -13.23 -0.57
C TRP A 179 4.12 -11.97 -1.44
N LEU A 180 4.79 -10.87 -1.06
CA LEU A 180 4.93 -9.71 -1.94
C LEU A 180 5.84 -9.99 -3.14
N GLU A 181 6.93 -10.71 -2.91
CA GLU A 181 7.85 -11.14 -3.97
C GLU A 181 7.16 -12.10 -4.93
N GLU A 182 6.45 -13.13 -4.43
CA GLU A 182 5.66 -14.06 -5.24
C GLU A 182 4.61 -13.33 -6.10
N ALA A 183 3.95 -12.32 -5.55
CA ALA A 183 3.00 -11.48 -6.27
C ALA A 183 3.67 -10.67 -7.40
N SER A 184 4.90 -10.21 -7.18
CA SER A 184 5.62 -9.33 -8.11
C SER A 184 6.37 -10.10 -9.19
N ASP A 185 7.02 -11.20 -8.83
CA ASP A 185 7.91 -11.96 -9.70
C ASP A 185 7.17 -13.03 -10.50
N ASN A 186 6.20 -13.70 -9.86
CA ASN A 186 5.44 -14.79 -10.45
C ASN A 186 4.02 -14.39 -10.85
N ASN A 187 3.65 -13.10 -10.69
CA ASN A 187 2.31 -12.57 -10.95
C ASN A 187 1.21 -13.38 -10.22
N ASN A 188 1.56 -13.91 -9.05
CA ASN A 188 0.72 -14.79 -8.25
C ASN A 188 0.39 -14.14 -6.92
N ILE A 189 -0.62 -13.27 -6.92
CA ILE A 189 -1.04 -12.53 -5.72
C ILE A 189 -1.88 -13.36 -4.74
N GLU A 190 -2.33 -14.55 -5.16
CA GLU A 190 -3.27 -15.35 -4.39
C GLU A 190 -2.74 -15.78 -3.00
N PRO A 191 -1.46 -16.18 -2.82
CA PRO A 191 -0.89 -16.43 -1.50
C PRO A 191 -0.98 -15.21 -0.59
N PHE A 192 -0.73 -14.01 -1.11
CA PHE A 192 -0.82 -12.77 -0.35
C PHE A 192 -2.27 -12.46 0.06
N ILE A 193 -3.24 -12.67 -0.84
CA ILE A 193 -4.66 -12.52 -0.51
C ILE A 193 -5.06 -13.48 0.60
N ARG A 194 -4.63 -14.75 0.54
CA ARG A 194 -4.91 -15.74 1.59
C ARG A 194 -4.27 -15.37 2.92
N PHE A 195 -3.05 -14.85 2.91
CA PHE A 195 -2.36 -14.37 4.08
C PHE A 195 -3.13 -13.22 4.76
N ILE A 196 -3.55 -12.20 4.00
CA ILE A 196 -4.38 -11.11 4.53
C ILE A 196 -5.74 -11.61 5.01
N SER A 197 -6.39 -12.53 4.28
CA SER A 197 -7.68 -13.12 4.68
C SER A 197 -7.60 -13.88 6.01
N PHE A 198 -6.51 -14.64 6.21
CA PHE A 198 -6.26 -15.33 7.48
C PHE A 198 -6.14 -14.35 8.64
N HIS A 199 -5.32 -13.29 8.49
CA HIS A 199 -5.16 -12.29 9.54
C HIS A 199 -6.42 -11.42 9.75
N GLN A 200 -7.22 -11.20 8.71
CA GLN A 200 -8.54 -10.60 8.81
C GLN A 200 -9.45 -11.44 9.70
N GLN A 201 -9.49 -12.76 9.50
CA GLN A 201 -10.31 -13.65 10.33
C GLN A 201 -9.86 -13.63 11.80
N CYS A 202 -8.55 -13.73 12.05
CA CYS A 202 -8.01 -13.64 13.41
C CYS A 202 -8.39 -12.33 14.11
N ALA A 203 -8.42 -11.21 13.39
CA ALA A 203 -8.82 -9.92 13.95
C ALA A 203 -10.32 -9.85 14.31
N GLN A 204 -11.18 -10.56 13.58
CA GLN A 204 -12.63 -10.63 13.84
C GLN A 204 -12.97 -11.49 15.07
N ASP A 205 -12.11 -12.45 15.42
CA ASP A 205 -12.34 -13.36 16.52
C ASP A 205 -12.02 -12.72 17.89
N LEU A 206 -11.42 -11.53 17.91
CA LEU A 206 -10.97 -10.86 19.13
C LEU A 206 -12.06 -10.03 19.82
N GLU A 207 -12.87 -9.25 19.09
CA GLU A 207 -13.99 -8.41 19.61
C GLU A 207 -14.95 -8.01 18.46
N PRO A 208 -16.14 -7.40 18.72
CA PRO A 208 -16.99 -6.86 17.66
C PRO A 208 -16.37 -5.63 16.96
N ALA A 209 -16.61 -5.50 15.65
CA ALA A 209 -16.07 -4.43 14.80
C ALA A 209 -16.31 -3.02 15.40
N PRO A 210 -15.30 -2.12 15.38
CA PRO A 210 -15.46 -0.78 15.93
C PRO A 210 -16.55 -0.03 15.15
N SER A 211 -17.37 0.74 15.87
CA SER A 211 -18.35 1.62 15.25
C SER A 211 -17.64 2.65 14.37
N LEU A 212 -17.99 2.70 13.08
CA LEU A 212 -17.45 3.71 12.17
C LEU A 212 -17.81 5.13 12.65
N PRO A 213 -16.92 6.12 12.44
CA PRO A 213 -17.24 7.50 12.80
C PRO A 213 -18.49 7.99 12.04
N SER A 214 -19.29 8.89 12.61
CA SER A 214 -20.43 9.45 11.88
C SER A 214 -19.96 10.21 10.63
N SER A 215 -20.63 10.03 9.49
CA SER A 215 -20.47 10.87 8.30
C SER A 215 -21.14 12.24 8.57
N SER A 216 -20.55 13.07 9.42
CA SER A 216 -21.01 14.45 9.60
C SER A 216 -20.83 15.18 8.28
N SER A 217 -21.95 15.61 7.69
CA SER A 217 -22.03 16.42 6.47
C SER A 217 -21.41 17.79 6.66
#